data_AF-A0A944N6P5-F1
#
_entry.id   AF-A0A944N6P5-F1
#
_cell.length_a   1.000
_cell.length_b   1.000
_cell.length_c   1.000
_cell.angle_alpha   90.00
_cell.angle_beta   90.00
_cell.angle_gamma   90.00
#
_symmetry.space_group_name_H-M   'P 1'
#
loop_
_entity.id
_entity.type
_entity.pdbx_description
1 polymer ?
#
loop_
_entity_poly.entity_id
_entity_poly.type
_entity_poly.pdbx_seq_one_letter_code
_entity_poly.pdbx_strand_id
1 'polypeptide(L)'
;MNILQTSSAIQQKNSVSGNDKSSAFSNVQKLSFENIRDLRQNFEQGTSPLRSVLGDDQHQTMMVAMYEGTEKLLNQDVSEFAVLEYLEGLKLTARELRQQGISGDQYRSTLLEHSITTVRDLVRSS
;
A
#
# COMPACT_ATOMS: atom_id res chain seq x y z
N MET A 1 -66.90 -4.44 -8.43
CA MET A 1 -65.66 -5.26 -8.52
C MET A 1 -65.09 -5.13 -9.92
N ASN A 2 -63.75 -5.05 -10.03
CA ASN A 2 -62.92 -5.16 -11.24
C ASN A 2 -62.99 -3.96 -12.23
N ILE A 3 -61.92 -3.37 -12.77
CA ILE A 3 -60.45 -3.52 -12.76
C ILE A 3 -59.90 -2.16 -13.25
N LEU A 4 -58.88 -1.57 -12.63
CA LEU A 4 -58.13 -0.43 -13.21
C LEU A 4 -56.76 -0.94 -13.69
N GLN A 5 -56.61 -1.07 -15.00
CA GLN A 5 -55.32 -1.18 -15.68
C GLN A 5 -54.75 0.24 -15.84
N THR A 6 -53.55 0.49 -15.33
CA THR A 6 -52.78 1.71 -15.64
C THR A 6 -51.61 1.34 -16.54
N SER A 7 -51.69 1.81 -17.79
CA SER A 7 -50.60 1.87 -18.75
C SER A 7 -49.53 2.85 -18.24
N SER A 8 -48.27 2.42 -18.16
CA SER A 8 -47.12 3.34 -18.03
C SER A 8 -46.25 3.22 -19.28
N ALA A 9 -46.29 4.27 -20.10
CA ALA A 9 -45.54 4.42 -21.32
C ALA A 9 -44.09 4.87 -21.03
N ILE A 10 -43.20 4.32 -21.83
CA ILE A 10 -41.75 4.48 -21.88
C ILE A 10 -41.36 5.92 -22.25
N GLN A 11 -40.35 6.49 -21.59
CA GLN A 11 -39.49 7.52 -22.19
C GLN A 11 -38.03 7.10 -22.08
N GLN A 12 -37.51 6.55 -23.18
CA GLN A 12 -36.09 6.55 -23.50
C GLN A 12 -35.68 7.98 -23.88
N LYS A 13 -34.65 8.52 -23.24
CA LYS A 13 -33.86 9.63 -23.79
C LYS A 13 -32.40 9.23 -23.83
N ASN A 14 -31.96 8.80 -25.02
CA ASN A 14 -30.56 8.87 -25.40
C ASN A 14 -30.19 10.34 -25.59
N SER A 15 -29.07 10.77 -25.03
CA SER A 15 -28.38 12.00 -25.42
C SER A 15 -26.88 11.72 -25.38
N VAL A 16 -26.33 11.46 -26.57
CA VAL A 16 -24.89 11.56 -26.85
C VAL A 16 -24.61 13.02 -27.15
N SER A 17 -23.67 13.64 -26.44
CA SER A 17 -22.70 14.61 -26.99
C SER A 17 -21.96 15.30 -25.85
N GLY A 18 -20.64 15.17 -25.82
CA GLY A 18 -19.77 15.90 -24.90
C GLY A 18 -18.47 15.15 -24.69
N ASN A 19 -17.47 15.44 -25.52
CA ASN A 19 -16.08 15.01 -25.33
C ASN A 19 -15.54 15.56 -24.01
N ASP A 20 -15.76 14.85 -22.91
CA ASP A 20 -14.85 14.93 -21.78
C ASP A 20 -13.72 13.96 -22.10
N LYS A 21 -12.63 14.52 -22.61
CA LYS A 21 -11.31 13.91 -22.43
C LYS A 21 -11.28 13.48 -20.98
N SER A 22 -11.34 12.18 -20.73
CA SER A 22 -10.85 11.58 -19.50
C SER A 22 -9.37 11.97 -19.42
N SER A 23 -9.09 13.18 -18.93
CA SER A 23 -7.81 13.47 -18.34
C SER A 23 -7.71 12.42 -17.26
N ALA A 24 -6.89 11.40 -17.51
CA ALA A 24 -6.45 10.49 -16.49
C ALA A 24 -5.96 11.40 -15.37
N PHE A 25 -6.78 11.55 -14.33
CA PHE A 25 -6.37 12.21 -13.12
C PHE A 25 -5.25 11.33 -12.63
N SER A 26 -3.99 11.73 -12.86
CA SER A 26 -2.89 11.28 -12.01
C SER A 26 -3.19 11.89 -10.65
N ASN A 27 -4.13 11.28 -9.93
CA ASN A 27 -4.52 11.66 -8.58
C ASN A 27 -3.46 11.16 -7.62
N VAL A 28 -2.17 11.37 -7.97
CA VAL A 28 -1.05 11.15 -7.09
C VAL A 28 -1.10 12.32 -6.14
N GLN A 29 -1.86 12.12 -5.07
CA GLN A 29 -1.96 13.06 -4.00
C GLN A 29 -0.77 12.76 -3.11
N LYS A 30 0.14 13.75 -3.00
CA LYS A 30 1.30 13.72 -2.12
C LYS A 30 0.93 13.08 -0.77
N LEU A 31 1.67 12.04 -0.37
CA LEU A 31 1.37 11.29 0.85
C LEU A 31 1.35 12.22 2.06
N SER A 32 0.18 12.32 2.68
CA SER A 32 -0.01 13.09 3.90
C SER A 32 0.61 12.37 5.10
N PHE A 33 0.90 13.13 6.15
CA PHE A 33 1.38 12.57 7.41
C PHE A 33 0.35 11.60 8.04
N GLU A 34 -0.93 11.97 8.04
CA GLU A 34 -2.03 11.11 8.49
C GLU A 34 -2.08 9.77 7.72
N ASN A 35 -1.97 9.78 6.39
CA ASN A 35 -1.97 8.52 5.60
C ASN A 35 -0.80 7.62 6.02
N ILE A 36 0.41 8.17 6.12
CA ILE A 36 1.59 7.41 6.55
C ILE A 36 1.42 6.87 7.97
N ARG A 37 0.85 7.65 8.88
CA ARG A 37 0.57 7.24 10.25
C ARG A 37 -0.39 6.05 10.31
N ASP A 38 -1.49 6.11 9.57
CA ASP A 38 -2.49 5.05 9.54
C ASP A 38 -1.90 3.76 8.94
N LEU A 39 -1.11 3.88 7.86
CA LEU A 39 -0.40 2.76 7.25
C LEU A 39 0.58 2.10 8.23
N ARG A 40 1.37 2.90 8.96
CA ARG A 40 2.29 2.41 10.00
C ARG A 40 1.55 1.64 11.09
N GLN A 41 0.46 2.20 11.60
CA GLN A 41 -0.34 1.56 12.65
C GLN A 41 -0.97 0.25 12.17
N ASN A 42 -1.51 0.23 10.95
CA ASN A 42 -2.06 -0.98 10.35
C ASN A 42 -0.98 -2.05 10.14
N PHE A 43 0.23 -1.64 9.73
CA PHE A 43 1.35 -2.53 9.62
C PHE A 43 1.71 -3.16 10.97
N GLU A 44 1.91 -2.35 12.01
CA GLU A 44 2.25 -2.81 13.36
C GLU A 44 1.26 -3.85 13.91
N GLN A 45 -0.03 -3.54 13.79
CA GLN A 45 -1.09 -4.44 14.25
C GLN A 45 -1.12 -5.72 13.40
N GLY A 46 -0.96 -5.59 12.08
CA GLY A 46 -0.96 -6.70 11.13
C GLY A 46 0.27 -7.60 11.23
N THR A 47 1.40 -7.10 11.74
CA THR A 47 2.65 -7.88 11.86
C THR A 47 2.92 -8.39 13.27
N SER A 48 2.15 -7.99 14.29
CA SER A 48 2.28 -8.55 15.65
C SER A 48 2.34 -10.10 15.67
N PRO A 49 1.49 -10.84 14.92
CA PRO A 49 1.58 -12.30 14.87
C PRO A 49 2.89 -12.83 14.25
N LEU A 50 3.58 -12.04 13.43
CA LEU A 50 4.85 -12.44 12.82
C LEU A 50 6.00 -12.48 13.80
N ARG A 51 5.88 -11.86 14.96
CA ARG A 51 6.89 -11.93 16.01
C ARG A 51 7.23 -13.37 16.40
N SER A 52 6.24 -14.26 16.46
CA SER A 52 6.46 -15.68 16.78
C SER A 52 7.16 -16.46 15.66
N VAL A 53 7.03 -16.02 14.41
CA VAL A 53 7.61 -16.66 13.23
C VAL A 53 9.04 -16.17 12.99
N LEU A 54 9.25 -14.86 13.09
CA LEU A 54 10.51 -14.20 12.80
C LEU A 54 11.48 -14.29 13.99
N GLY A 55 10.95 -14.18 15.21
CA GLY A 55 11.73 -13.86 16.40
C GLY A 55 11.77 -12.35 16.66
N ASP A 56 12.06 -11.98 17.90
CA ASP A 56 11.99 -10.59 18.37
C ASP A 56 12.92 -9.64 17.59
N ASP A 57 14.18 -10.04 17.40
CA ASP A 57 15.19 -9.21 16.75
C ASP A 57 14.88 -8.99 15.27
N GLN A 58 14.44 -10.04 14.58
CA GLN A 58 14.07 -9.97 13.16
C GLN A 58 12.78 -9.17 12.96
N HIS A 59 11.79 -9.37 13.84
CA HIS A 59 10.58 -8.56 13.83
C HIS A 59 10.89 -7.08 14.09
N GLN A 60 11.75 -6.77 15.06
CA GLN A 60 12.17 -5.40 15.34
C GLN A 60 12.92 -4.78 14.15
N THR A 61 13.77 -5.55 13.46
CA THR A 61 14.42 -5.11 12.23
C THR A 61 13.40 -4.75 11.15
N MET A 62 12.37 -5.59 10.96
CA MET A 62 11.28 -5.32 10.03
C MET A 62 10.53 -4.04 10.41
N MET A 63 10.29 -3.79 11.70
CA MET A 63 9.70 -2.55 12.18
C MET A 63 10.55 -1.33 11.85
N VAL A 64 11.87 -1.41 12.08
CA VAL A 64 12.81 -0.33 11.72
C VAL A 64 12.77 -0.06 10.22
N ALA A 65 12.84 -1.11 9.39
CA ALA A 65 12.78 -0.99 7.94
C ALA A 65 11.51 -0.27 7.49
N MET A 66 10.36 -0.63 8.07
CA MET A 66 9.06 -0.03 7.79
C MET A 66 9.05 1.47 8.13
N TYR A 67 9.48 1.82 9.35
CA TYR A 67 9.50 3.22 9.80
C TYR A 67 10.44 4.07 8.94
N GLU A 68 11.66 3.61 8.71
CA GLU A 68 12.64 4.32 7.89
C GLU A 68 12.20 4.48 6.43
N GLY A 69 11.60 3.45 5.85
CA GLY A 69 11.14 3.50 4.47
C GLY A 69 9.95 4.44 4.28
N THR A 70 8.93 4.32 5.14
CA THR A 70 7.77 5.21 5.11
C THR A 70 8.14 6.67 5.46
N GLU A 71 9.18 6.90 6.25
CA GLU A 71 9.67 8.26 6.52
C GLU A 71 10.24 8.92 5.27
N LYS A 72 10.95 8.17 4.44
CA LYS A 72 11.48 8.67 3.16
C LYS A 72 10.39 8.91 2.12
N LEU A 73 9.29 8.18 2.21
CA LEU A 73 8.11 8.33 1.34
C LEU A 73 7.20 9.48 1.78
N LEU A 74 7.34 9.95 3.02
CA LEU A 74 6.61 11.12 3.50
C LEU A 74 6.93 12.33 2.60
N ASN A 75 5.89 13.06 2.21
CA ASN A 75 6.00 14.20 1.31
C ASN A 75 6.57 13.88 -0.09
N GLN A 76 6.64 12.60 -0.49
CA GLN A 76 6.90 12.23 -1.88
C GLN A 76 5.61 12.16 -2.66
N ASP A 77 5.70 12.34 -3.98
CA ASP A 77 4.57 12.18 -4.89
C ASP A 77 4.40 10.69 -5.23
N VAL A 78 4.14 9.86 -4.23
CA VAL A 78 3.99 8.41 -4.37
C VAL A 78 2.56 8.04 -4.02
N SER A 79 1.94 7.14 -4.78
CA SER A 79 0.57 6.71 -4.48
C SER A 79 0.50 5.89 -3.18
N GLU A 80 -0.61 5.98 -2.45
CA GLU A 80 -0.87 5.14 -1.27
C GLU A 80 -0.77 3.64 -1.59
N PHE A 81 -1.24 3.23 -2.76
CA PHE A 81 -1.13 1.86 -3.24
C PHE A 81 0.31 1.37 -3.31
N ALA A 82 1.22 2.20 -3.85
CA ALA A 82 2.64 1.85 -3.92
C ALA A 82 3.29 1.70 -2.53
N VAL A 83 2.84 2.50 -1.54
CA VAL A 83 3.28 2.33 -0.15
C VAL A 83 2.79 1.00 0.42
N LEU A 84 1.52 0.63 0.16
CA LEU A 84 0.97 -0.66 0.58
C LEU A 84 1.73 -1.83 -0.04
N GLU A 85 2.06 -1.77 -1.32
CA GLU A 85 2.88 -2.79 -1.99
C GLU A 85 4.28 -2.90 -1.37
N TYR A 86 4.93 -1.77 -1.08
CA TYR A 86 6.20 -1.75 -0.36
C TYR A 86 6.10 -2.44 1.01
N LEU A 87 5.04 -2.15 1.77
CA LEU A 87 4.82 -2.73 3.09
C LEU A 87 4.55 -4.24 3.02
N GLU A 88 3.69 -4.71 2.10
CA GLU A 88 3.47 -6.15 1.93
C GLU A 88 4.73 -6.86 1.42
N GLY A 89 5.47 -6.25 0.51
CA GLY A 89 6.77 -6.72 0.06
C GLY A 89 7.75 -6.87 1.22
N LEU A 90 7.82 -5.89 2.12
CA LEU A 90 8.67 -5.94 3.30
C LEU A 90 8.34 -7.13 4.22
N LYS A 91 7.05 -7.42 4.45
CA LYS A 91 6.61 -8.59 5.23
C LYS A 91 7.03 -9.91 4.56
N LEU A 92 6.91 -9.97 3.23
CA LEU A 92 7.28 -11.15 2.45
C LEU A 92 8.79 -11.39 2.53
N THR A 93 9.61 -10.39 2.21
CA THR A 93 11.07 -10.48 2.29
C THR A 93 11.53 -10.87 3.68
N ALA A 94 10.94 -10.29 4.73
CA ALA A 94 11.24 -10.64 6.11
C ALA A 94 11.01 -12.13 6.42
N ARG A 95 9.92 -12.72 5.90
CA ARG A 95 9.62 -14.16 6.06
C ARG A 95 10.57 -15.03 5.24
N GLU A 96 10.84 -14.65 4.00
CA GLU A 96 11.72 -15.40 3.10
C GLU A 96 13.14 -15.50 3.65
N LEU A 97 13.71 -14.38 4.11
CA LEU A 97 15.03 -14.38 4.76
C LEU A 97 15.05 -15.34 5.96
N ARG A 98 13.98 -15.34 6.77
CA ARG A 98 13.88 -16.25 7.92
C ARG A 98 13.80 -17.72 7.48
N GLN A 99 13.00 -18.02 6.45
CA GLN A 99 12.87 -19.37 5.88
C GLN A 99 14.19 -19.88 5.27
N GLN A 100 15.01 -18.98 4.74
CA GLN A 100 16.36 -19.28 4.26
C GLN A 100 17.39 -19.46 5.39
N GLY A 101 16.97 -19.33 6.65
CA GLY A 101 17.86 -19.44 7.82
C GLY A 101 18.72 -18.20 8.08
N ILE A 102 18.49 -17.10 7.36
CA ILE A 102 19.21 -15.84 7.56
C ILE A 102 18.74 -15.21 8.88
N SER A 103 19.69 -14.79 9.71
CA SER A 103 19.43 -14.23 11.03
C SER A 103 20.51 -13.21 11.44
N GLY A 104 20.35 -12.59 12.61
CA GLY A 104 21.28 -11.60 13.14
C GLY A 104 21.59 -10.45 12.19
N ASP A 105 22.86 -10.08 12.09
CA ASP A 105 23.31 -8.93 11.30
C ASP A 105 23.07 -9.09 9.80
N GLN A 106 23.21 -10.31 9.27
CA GLN A 106 22.97 -10.57 7.86
C GLN A 106 21.50 -10.34 7.50
N TYR A 107 20.58 -10.76 8.37
CA TYR A 107 19.15 -10.49 8.20
C TYR A 107 18.89 -8.99 8.19
N ARG A 108 19.48 -8.28 9.16
CA ARG A 108 19.36 -6.83 9.29
C ARG A 108 19.87 -6.10 8.07
N SER A 109 21.09 -6.36 7.63
CA SER A 109 21.67 -5.69 6.46
C SER A 109 20.83 -5.94 5.21
N THR A 110 20.46 -7.19 4.97
CA THR A 110 19.73 -7.60 3.75
C THR A 110 18.34 -6.98 3.71
N LEU A 111 17.59 -7.03 4.81
CA LEU A 111 16.23 -6.48 4.85
C LEU A 111 16.23 -4.94 4.72
N LEU A 112 17.17 -4.26 5.39
CA LEU A 112 17.29 -2.81 5.30
C LEU A 112 17.74 -2.35 3.92
N GLU A 113 18.70 -3.05 3.31
CA GLU A 113 19.16 -2.75 1.95
C GLU A 113 18.03 -2.94 0.92
N HIS A 114 17.27 -4.03 1.04
CA HIS A 114 16.07 -4.26 0.23
C HIS A 114 15.09 -3.10 0.39
N SER A 115 14.73 -2.75 1.62
CA SER A 115 13.82 -1.64 1.94
C SER A 115 14.29 -0.31 1.31
N ILE A 116 15.57 0.03 1.47
CA ILE A 116 16.16 1.25 0.91
C ILE A 116 16.07 1.27 -0.61
N THR A 117 16.34 0.14 -1.26
CA THR A 117 16.33 0.03 -2.72
C THR A 117 14.90 0.16 -3.25
N THR A 118 13.94 -0.56 -2.68
CA THR A 118 12.52 -0.46 -3.07
C THR A 118 12.00 0.97 -2.93
N VAL A 119 12.27 1.64 -1.81
CA VAL A 119 11.84 3.04 -1.59
C VAL A 119 12.49 3.98 -2.61
N ARG A 120 13.78 3.80 -2.91
CA ARG A 120 14.46 4.60 -3.93
C ARG A 120 13.83 4.42 -5.31
N ASP A 121 13.46 3.19 -5.66
CA ASP A 121 12.85 2.89 -6.95
C ASP A 121 11.43 3.48 -7.05
N LEU A 122 10.64 3.38 -5.98
CA LEU A 122 9.32 4.02 -5.89
C LEU A 122 9.39 5.53 -6.16
N VAL A 123 10.30 6.22 -5.47
CA VAL A 123 10.48 7.68 -5.62
C VAL A 123 10.97 8.06 -7.02
N ARG A 124 11.73 7.20 -7.71
CA ARG A 124 12.19 7.44 -9.08
C ARG A 124 11.13 7.15 -10.14
N SER A 125 10.20 6.25 -9.84
CA SER A 125 9.15 5.78 -10.75
C SER A 125 7.87 6.62 -10.73
N SER A 126 7.77 7.55 -9.77
CA SER A 126 6.63 8.45 -9.61
C SER A 126 6.90 9.81 -10.24
#